data_AF-A0A3D9E5H3-F1
#
_entry.id   AF-A0A3D9E5H3-F1
#
_cell.length_a   1.000
_cell.length_b   1.000
_cell.length_c   1.000
_cell.angle_alpha   90.00
_cell.angle_beta   90.00
_cell.angle_gamma   90.00
#
_symmetry.space_group_name_H-M   'P 1'
#
loop_
_entity.id
_entity.type
_entity.pdbx_description
1 polymer ?
#
loop_
_entity_poly.entity_id
_entity_poly.type
_entity_poly.pdbx_seq_one_letter_code
_entity_poly.pdbx_strand_id
1 'polypeptide(L)'
;MIDVSPLNLLGSLERMVPQGPGRDDDAALVSTGSVLDRDVDGRRVRVALRGGDVWLPAVAGRYVRAAPVRVLFDATSARPVLVLGSIEPGAPAALGTVAAVNGTRVTVTVDGKTSTIPSVAGTYTVGQTAWILLDDWGVPVIALGPATVPAPPPVEAPPSAGGSTVTATASIGPQSSGTYRVSAGRWDQWNTDRYGGASDIYQGSAYGSGQLRGFAGYGDQIANLGAVSIDEAILTARKTADGNSAVLTVQGTAAGSRPGGEPGAGPFESVSSGSIGSGGTGQIALSAGLREAFRTGAARGLVAVGSQYGGFGGTSTPGSFVLNIRYTRPA
;
A
#
# COMPACT_ATOMS: atom_id res chain seq x y z
N MET A 1 27.98 35.24 35.78
CA MET A 1 28.00 34.08 34.88
C MET A 1 26.69 33.34 35.11
N ILE A 2 25.67 33.64 34.30
CA ILE A 2 24.35 33.00 34.39
C ILE A 2 24.06 32.48 32.98
N ASP A 3 24.04 31.16 32.87
CA ASP A 3 23.66 30.43 31.67
C ASP A 3 22.14 30.49 31.53
N VAL A 4 21.67 31.04 30.43
CA VAL A 4 20.26 31.09 30.04
C VAL A 4 20.14 30.44 28.67
N SER A 5 20.06 29.12 28.66
CA SER A 5 19.76 28.31 27.48
C SER A 5 18.28 27.89 27.47
N PRO A 6 17.39 28.57 26.73
CA PRO A 6 16.00 28.13 26.49
C PRO A 6 15.89 27.16 25.30
N LEU A 7 16.91 26.35 25.04
CA LEU A 7 16.99 25.42 23.91
C LEU A 7 16.92 23.97 24.39
N ASN A 8 15.78 23.58 24.98
CA ASN A 8 15.51 22.15 25.16
C ASN A 8 14.02 21.76 25.21
N LEU A 9 13.10 22.69 24.94
CA LEU A 9 11.66 22.36 24.87
C LEU A 9 11.21 21.90 23.48
N LEU A 10 11.92 22.26 22.41
CA LEU A 10 11.59 21.82 21.04
C LEU A 10 11.97 20.35 20.79
N GLY A 11 13.06 19.86 21.41
CA GLY A 11 13.46 18.46 21.32
C GLY A 11 12.59 17.51 22.15
N SER A 12 11.84 18.00 23.14
CA SER A 12 10.92 17.15 23.92
C SER A 12 9.54 17.02 23.28
N LEU A 13 9.14 17.97 22.42
CA LEU A 13 7.89 17.89 21.64
C LEU A 13 7.99 16.97 20.41
N GLU A 14 9.19 16.74 19.87
CA GLU A 14 9.43 15.74 18.82
C GLU A 14 9.17 14.29 19.28
N ARG A 15 9.14 14.02 20.58
CA ARG A 15 8.87 12.68 21.15
C ARG A 15 7.41 12.41 21.52
N MET A 16 6.50 13.39 21.41
CA MET A 16 5.10 13.23 21.85
C MET A 16 4.08 13.13 20.71
N VAL A 17 4.51 13.15 19.45
CA VAL A 17 3.65 12.85 18.30
C VAL A 17 4.05 11.48 17.76
N PRO A 18 3.11 10.55 17.50
CA PRO A 18 3.42 9.33 16.79
C PRO A 18 3.97 9.70 15.41
N GLN A 19 5.29 9.67 15.27
CA GLN A 19 5.92 9.63 13.96
C GLN A 19 5.44 8.33 13.32
N GLY A 20 4.82 8.42 12.14
CA GLY A 20 4.64 7.22 11.32
C GLY A 20 5.99 6.53 11.10
N PRO A 21 6.00 5.23 10.75
CA PRO A 21 7.25 4.47 10.63
C PRO A 21 8.26 5.24 9.77
N GLY A 22 9.43 5.47 10.34
CA GLY A 22 10.53 6.16 9.69
C GLY A 22 11.04 5.35 8.51
N ARG A 23 11.72 6.02 7.57
CA ARG A 23 12.35 5.38 6.41
C ARG A 23 13.34 4.26 6.80
N ASP A 24 13.89 4.35 8.01
CA ASP A 24 14.83 3.38 8.57
C ASP A 24 14.13 2.26 9.37
N ASP A 25 12.84 2.39 9.69
CA ASP A 25 12.07 1.37 10.41
C ASP A 25 11.66 0.18 9.51
N ASP A 26 11.94 0.25 8.20
CA ASP A 26 11.56 -0.75 7.19
C ASP A 26 12.70 -0.96 6.15
N ALA A 27 13.96 -0.92 6.60
CA ALA A 27 15.13 -1.12 5.73
C ALA A 27 15.20 -2.53 5.08
N ALA A 28 14.41 -3.48 5.57
CA ALA A 28 14.28 -4.79 4.96
C ALA A 28 13.23 -4.74 3.85
N LEU A 29 13.67 -4.84 2.59
CA LEU A 29 12.78 -5.08 1.42
C LEU A 29 12.01 -6.41 1.51
N VAL A 30 12.16 -7.16 2.59
CA VAL A 30 11.52 -8.44 2.84
C VAL A 30 10.82 -8.39 4.19
N SER A 31 9.54 -8.73 4.20
CA SER A 31 8.76 -8.93 5.42
C SER A 31 8.22 -10.36 5.50
N THR A 32 7.75 -10.76 6.68
CA THR A 32 7.13 -12.06 6.90
C THR A 32 5.60 -11.91 6.89
N GLY A 33 4.93 -12.70 6.05
CA GLY A 33 3.48 -12.89 6.06
C GLY A 33 3.11 -14.33 6.41
N SER A 34 1.82 -14.66 6.38
CA SER A 34 1.33 -16.04 6.52
C SER A 34 0.51 -16.46 5.30
N VAL A 35 0.66 -17.71 4.87
CA VAL A 35 -0.11 -18.25 3.74
C VAL A 35 -1.57 -18.43 4.15
N LEU A 36 -2.48 -17.83 3.38
CA LEU A 36 -3.92 -18.06 3.52
C LEU A 36 -4.42 -19.10 2.52
N ASP A 37 -3.96 -18.99 1.27
CA ASP A 37 -4.39 -19.86 0.17
C ASP A 37 -3.35 -19.89 -0.97
N ARG A 38 -3.48 -20.85 -1.90
CA ARG A 38 -2.62 -21.00 -3.08
C ARG A 38 -3.44 -21.20 -4.36
N ASP A 39 -3.06 -20.44 -5.39
CA ASP A 39 -3.54 -20.60 -6.76
C ASP A 39 -2.42 -21.26 -7.56
N VAL A 40 -2.54 -22.57 -7.73
CA VAL A 40 -1.52 -23.41 -8.38
C VAL A 40 -1.42 -23.07 -9.87
N ASP A 41 -2.54 -22.85 -10.53
CA ASP A 41 -2.60 -22.60 -11.98
C ASP A 41 -2.09 -21.19 -12.29
N GLY A 42 -2.50 -20.20 -11.49
CA GLY A 42 -2.03 -18.81 -11.62
C GLY A 42 -0.65 -18.54 -11.05
N ARG A 43 -0.03 -19.52 -10.36
CA ARG A 43 1.26 -19.42 -9.65
C ARG A 43 1.27 -18.27 -8.64
N ARG A 44 0.22 -18.18 -7.83
CA ARG A 44 0.05 -17.12 -6.81
C ARG A 44 -0.20 -17.71 -5.44
N VAL A 45 0.13 -16.93 -4.42
CA VAL A 45 -0.17 -17.24 -3.03
C VAL A 45 -0.91 -16.04 -2.44
N ARG A 46 -2.00 -16.33 -1.74
CA ARG A 46 -2.70 -15.34 -0.92
C ARG A 46 -2.00 -15.27 0.42
N VAL A 47 -1.49 -14.11 0.77
CA VAL A 47 -0.74 -13.91 2.02
C VAL A 47 -1.46 -12.92 2.92
N ALA A 48 -1.54 -13.22 4.21
CA ALA A 48 -1.86 -12.23 5.24
C ALA A 48 -0.58 -11.47 5.59
N LEU A 49 -0.63 -10.15 5.48
CA LEU A 49 0.50 -9.27 5.63
C LEU A 49 0.03 -7.89 6.10
N ARG A 50 0.65 -7.36 7.16
CA ARG A 50 0.36 -6.02 7.70
C ARG A 50 -1.14 -5.76 8.00
N GLY A 51 -1.86 -6.78 8.46
CA GLY A 51 -3.29 -6.68 8.79
C GLY A 51 -4.22 -6.68 7.58
N GLY A 52 -3.73 -6.99 6.39
CA GLY A 52 -4.54 -7.24 5.19
C GLY A 52 -4.18 -8.57 4.53
N ASP A 53 -4.87 -8.89 3.44
CA ASP A 53 -4.51 -10.00 2.58
C ASP A 53 -4.33 -9.57 1.12
N VAL A 54 -3.47 -10.27 0.40
CA VAL A 54 -3.18 -9.97 -0.99
C VAL A 54 -2.77 -11.22 -1.75
N TRP A 55 -3.27 -11.36 -2.98
CA TRP A 55 -2.76 -12.33 -3.95
C TRP A 55 -1.50 -11.79 -4.61
N LEU A 56 -0.39 -12.51 -4.44
CA LEU A 56 0.89 -12.15 -5.03
C LEU A 56 1.39 -13.27 -5.93
N PRO A 57 2.06 -12.96 -7.05
CA PRO A 57 2.92 -13.91 -7.71
C PRO A 57 3.87 -14.55 -6.69
N ALA A 58 4.19 -15.83 -6.90
CA ALA A 58 4.99 -16.58 -5.94
C ALA A 58 6.01 -17.48 -6.66
N VAL A 59 7.20 -17.57 -6.06
CA VAL A 59 8.22 -18.55 -6.47
C VAL A 59 7.74 -19.96 -6.07
N ALA A 60 8.17 -21.01 -6.76
CA ALA A 60 7.85 -22.38 -6.31
C ALA A 60 8.43 -22.63 -4.90
N GLY A 61 7.64 -23.15 -3.96
CA GLY A 61 8.06 -23.13 -2.56
C GLY A 61 7.26 -23.95 -1.53
N ARG A 62 6.39 -24.87 -1.98
CA ARG A 62 5.56 -25.78 -1.14
C ARG A 62 4.85 -25.04 -0.01
N TYR A 63 3.95 -24.15 -0.40
CA TYR A 63 3.21 -23.31 0.53
C TYR A 63 2.18 -24.13 1.33
N VAL A 64 2.38 -24.16 2.65
CA VAL A 64 1.46 -24.74 3.61
C VAL A 64 0.64 -23.62 4.24
N ARG A 65 -0.64 -23.88 4.44
CA ARG A 65 -1.56 -22.92 5.06
C ARG A 65 -1.09 -22.53 6.47
N ALA A 66 -1.26 -21.25 6.82
CA ALA A 66 -0.77 -20.61 8.04
C ALA A 66 0.76 -20.61 8.22
N ALA A 67 1.53 -21.25 7.33
CA ALA A 67 2.97 -21.23 7.41
C ALA A 67 3.51 -19.83 7.08
N PRO A 68 4.60 -19.41 7.74
CA PRO A 68 5.22 -18.13 7.48
C PRO A 68 5.91 -18.11 6.11
N VAL A 69 5.79 -17.00 5.40
CA VAL A 69 6.40 -16.77 4.07
C VAL A 69 7.16 -15.46 4.03
N ARG A 70 8.19 -15.40 3.18
CA ARG A 70 8.90 -14.15 2.87
C ARG A 70 8.22 -13.43 1.72
N VAL A 71 7.91 -12.16 1.90
CA VAL A 71 7.30 -11.30 0.89
C VAL A 71 8.27 -10.17 0.56
N LEU A 72 8.62 -10.04 -0.72
CA LEU A 72 9.40 -8.94 -1.26
C LEU A 72 8.51 -7.71 -1.45
N PHE A 73 9.04 -6.57 -1.07
CA PHE A 73 8.45 -5.26 -1.26
C PHE A 73 9.23 -4.48 -2.32
N ASP A 74 8.51 -3.74 -3.13
CA ASP A 74 9.10 -2.79 -4.06
C ASP A 74 9.75 -1.64 -3.28
N ALA A 75 11.04 -1.38 -3.55
CA ALA A 75 11.84 -0.41 -2.81
C ALA A 75 11.37 1.05 -2.97
N THR A 76 10.53 1.34 -3.97
CA THR A 76 10.08 2.70 -4.28
C THR A 76 8.67 2.95 -3.74
N SER A 77 7.77 1.98 -3.94
CA SER A 77 6.34 2.09 -3.62
C SER A 77 5.96 1.42 -2.30
N ALA A 78 6.87 0.66 -1.69
CA ALA A 78 6.62 -0.15 -0.49
C ALA A 78 5.39 -1.07 -0.63
N ARG A 79 5.07 -1.49 -1.86
CA ARG A 79 4.02 -2.47 -2.15
C ARG A 79 4.60 -3.89 -2.11
N PRO A 80 3.85 -4.88 -1.60
CA PRO A 80 4.26 -6.27 -1.75
C PRO A 80 4.15 -6.66 -3.22
N VAL A 81 5.19 -7.31 -3.75
CA VAL A 81 5.27 -7.65 -5.19
C VAL A 81 5.46 -9.12 -5.48
N LEU A 82 6.07 -9.89 -4.56
CA LEU A 82 6.42 -11.29 -4.80
C LEU A 82 6.53 -12.06 -3.49
N VAL A 83 5.98 -13.28 -3.45
CA VAL A 83 6.30 -14.24 -2.38
C VAL A 83 7.58 -14.98 -2.77
N LEU A 84 8.63 -14.79 -1.99
CA LEU A 84 9.95 -15.37 -2.24
C LEU A 84 10.03 -16.86 -1.92
N GLY A 85 9.18 -17.33 -1.00
CA GLY A 85 9.15 -18.74 -0.60
C GLY A 85 8.58 -18.93 0.80
N SER A 86 8.22 -20.18 1.12
CA SER A 86 7.89 -20.58 2.48
C SER A 86 9.13 -20.56 3.36
N ILE A 87 9.00 -20.03 4.58
CA ILE A 87 10.02 -20.18 5.62
C ILE A 87 10.01 -21.61 6.15
N GLU A 88 8.84 -22.24 6.15
CA GLU A 88 8.61 -23.63 6.52
C GLU A 88 7.95 -24.36 5.34
N PRO A 89 8.73 -24.84 4.36
CA PRO A 89 8.18 -25.52 3.21
C PRO A 89 7.48 -26.82 3.62
N GLY A 90 6.37 -27.11 2.94
CA GLY A 90 5.66 -28.37 3.12
C GLY A 90 6.49 -29.58 2.73
N ALA A 91 6.12 -30.73 3.30
CA ALA A 91 6.77 -31.99 2.99
C ALA A 91 6.68 -32.30 1.48
N PRO A 92 7.73 -32.87 0.86
CA PRO A 92 7.71 -33.31 -0.53
C PRO A 92 6.70 -34.42 -0.80
N ALA A 93 6.26 -35.12 0.24
CA ALA A 93 5.30 -36.21 0.14
C ALA A 93 4.21 -36.05 1.20
N ALA A 94 3.00 -36.45 0.82
CA ALA A 94 1.84 -36.48 1.69
C ALA A 94 1.18 -37.85 1.66
N LEU A 95 0.38 -38.15 2.68
CA LEU A 95 -0.50 -39.30 2.67
C LEU A 95 -1.77 -38.95 1.89
N GLY A 96 -2.18 -39.85 0.99
CA GLY A 96 -3.41 -39.71 0.21
C GLY A 96 -4.20 -41.02 0.21
N THR A 97 -5.52 -40.92 0.00
CA THR A 97 -6.39 -42.10 -0.11
C THR A 97 -6.50 -42.55 -1.55
N VAL A 98 -6.32 -43.84 -1.81
CA VAL A 98 -6.50 -44.43 -3.15
C VAL A 98 -8.00 -44.56 -3.44
N ALA A 99 -8.48 -43.85 -4.47
CA ALA A 99 -9.86 -43.87 -4.93
C ALA A 99 -10.09 -44.85 -6.09
N ALA A 100 -9.08 -45.10 -6.92
CA ALA A 100 -9.14 -46.09 -8.00
C ALA A 100 -7.75 -46.60 -8.38
N VAL A 101 -7.68 -47.80 -8.95
CA VAL A 101 -6.45 -48.43 -9.45
C VAL A 101 -6.69 -48.89 -10.89
N ASN A 102 -5.80 -48.51 -11.81
CA ASN A 102 -5.85 -48.91 -13.21
C ASN A 102 -4.43 -49.16 -13.75
N GLY A 103 -3.99 -50.41 -13.69
CA GLY A 103 -2.64 -50.81 -14.09
C GLY A 103 -1.57 -50.07 -13.29
N THR A 104 -0.73 -49.30 -13.98
CA THR A 104 0.36 -48.50 -13.38
C THR A 104 -0.05 -47.09 -12.98
N ARG A 105 -1.36 -46.81 -12.91
CA ARG A 105 -1.90 -45.52 -12.48
C ARG A 105 -2.88 -45.71 -11.32
N VAL A 106 -2.85 -44.78 -10.39
CA VAL A 106 -3.78 -44.70 -9.27
C VAL A 106 -4.46 -43.34 -9.26
N THR A 107 -5.74 -43.34 -8.94
CA THR A 107 -6.48 -42.12 -8.62
C THR A 107 -6.43 -41.95 -7.12
N VAL A 108 -5.91 -40.82 -6.65
CA VAL A 108 -5.69 -40.55 -5.23
C VAL A 108 -6.34 -39.24 -4.85
N THR A 109 -6.82 -39.17 -3.61
CA THR A 109 -7.31 -37.93 -3.00
C THR A 109 -6.29 -37.44 -1.98
N VAL A 110 -5.79 -36.22 -2.18
CA VAL A 110 -4.87 -35.52 -1.28
C VAL A 110 -5.47 -34.14 -0.99
N ASP A 111 -5.59 -33.76 0.28
CA ASP A 111 -6.22 -32.50 0.71
C ASP A 111 -7.60 -32.24 0.06
N GLY A 112 -8.41 -33.31 -0.08
CA GLY A 112 -9.74 -33.23 -0.69
C GLY A 112 -9.76 -33.09 -2.22
N LYS A 113 -8.60 -33.02 -2.89
CA LYS A 113 -8.49 -32.97 -4.36
C LYS A 113 -8.09 -34.33 -4.92
N THR A 114 -8.77 -34.75 -5.98
CA THR A 114 -8.54 -36.04 -6.62
C THR A 114 -7.72 -35.90 -7.90
N SER A 115 -6.68 -36.73 -8.04
CA SER A 115 -5.77 -36.74 -9.20
C SER A 115 -5.43 -38.16 -9.63
N THR A 116 -5.36 -38.42 -10.94
CA THR A 116 -4.87 -39.69 -11.47
C THR A 116 -3.40 -39.59 -11.84
N ILE A 117 -2.55 -40.30 -11.12
CA ILE A 117 -1.09 -40.22 -11.21
C ILE A 117 -0.47 -41.59 -11.51
N PRO A 118 0.74 -41.66 -12.08
CA PRO A 118 1.52 -42.88 -12.11
C PRO A 118 1.76 -43.45 -10.71
N SER A 119 1.95 -44.77 -10.61
CA SER A 119 2.36 -45.44 -9.38
C SER A 119 3.64 -46.23 -9.59
N VAL A 120 4.48 -46.28 -8.56
CA VAL A 120 5.54 -47.28 -8.45
C VAL A 120 4.90 -48.67 -8.36
N ALA A 121 5.61 -49.73 -8.77
CA ALA A 121 5.09 -51.09 -8.66
C ALA A 121 4.73 -51.44 -7.19
N GLY A 122 3.50 -51.87 -6.96
CA GLY A 122 3.00 -52.21 -5.63
C GLY A 122 1.54 -52.65 -5.64
N THR A 123 1.07 -53.22 -4.53
CA THR A 123 -0.31 -53.68 -4.39
C THR A 123 -1.17 -52.53 -3.87
N TYR A 124 -1.83 -51.81 -4.79
CA TYR A 124 -2.79 -50.77 -4.42
C TYR A 124 -4.21 -51.30 -4.36
N THR A 125 -4.94 -50.93 -3.31
CA THR A 125 -6.36 -51.24 -3.14
C THR A 125 -7.16 -49.98 -2.89
N VAL A 126 -8.41 -49.94 -3.33
CA VAL A 126 -9.28 -48.77 -3.12
C VAL A 126 -9.60 -48.62 -1.64
N GLY A 127 -9.57 -47.38 -1.14
CA GLY A 127 -9.80 -47.03 0.26
C GLY A 127 -8.55 -47.05 1.13
N GLN A 128 -7.44 -47.62 0.65
CA GLN A 128 -6.18 -47.63 1.41
C GLN A 128 -5.47 -46.27 1.36
N THR A 129 -4.52 -46.07 2.26
CA THR A 129 -3.63 -44.90 2.23
C THR A 129 -2.34 -45.23 1.45
N ALA A 130 -1.80 -44.24 0.75
CA ALA A 130 -0.52 -44.32 0.06
C ALA A 130 0.32 -43.05 0.28
N TRP A 131 1.65 -43.20 0.22
CA TRP A 131 2.58 -42.07 0.14
C TRP A 131 2.58 -41.50 -1.27
N ILE A 132 2.31 -40.21 -1.40
CA ILE A 132 2.19 -39.49 -2.66
C ILE A 132 3.27 -38.42 -2.71
N LEU A 133 4.12 -38.45 -3.73
CA LEU A 133 5.07 -37.38 -4.01
C LEU A 133 4.33 -36.20 -4.62
N LEU A 134 4.63 -35.00 -4.14
CA LEU A 134 4.07 -33.73 -4.58
C LEU A 134 5.14 -32.90 -5.31
N ASP A 135 4.70 -32.05 -6.24
CA ASP A 135 5.56 -31.00 -6.79
C ASP A 135 5.70 -29.81 -5.83
N ASP A 136 6.46 -28.79 -6.24
CA ASP A 136 6.71 -27.62 -5.41
C ASP A 136 5.49 -26.70 -5.21
N TRP A 137 4.34 -27.06 -5.80
CA TRP A 137 3.05 -26.40 -5.61
C TRP A 137 2.02 -27.30 -4.91
N GLY A 138 2.45 -28.47 -4.46
CA GLY A 138 1.61 -29.43 -3.75
C GLY A 138 0.72 -30.26 -4.67
N VAL A 139 1.03 -30.34 -5.97
CA VAL A 139 0.29 -31.16 -6.94
C VAL A 139 0.80 -32.61 -6.88
N PRO A 140 -0.08 -33.62 -6.78
CA PRO A 140 0.32 -35.03 -6.84
C PRO A 140 1.03 -35.38 -8.16
N VAL A 141 2.21 -36.02 -8.05
CA VAL A 141 3.05 -36.41 -9.20
C VAL A 141 3.15 -37.92 -9.36
N ILE A 142 3.45 -38.65 -8.28
CA ILE A 142 3.60 -40.12 -8.31
C ILE A 142 3.21 -40.74 -6.97
N ALA A 143 2.55 -41.90 -7.00
CA ALA A 143 2.33 -42.71 -5.80
C ALA A 143 3.55 -43.61 -5.53
N LEU A 144 4.13 -43.49 -4.34
CA LEU A 144 5.36 -44.17 -3.94
C LEU A 144 5.12 -45.57 -3.38
N GLY A 145 3.96 -45.79 -2.75
CA GLY A 145 3.60 -47.09 -2.19
C GLY A 145 2.46 -47.00 -1.19
N PRO A 146 1.82 -48.14 -0.83
CA PRO A 146 0.87 -48.21 0.27
C PRO A 146 1.50 -47.74 1.60
N ALA A 147 0.71 -47.13 2.45
CA ALA A 147 1.10 -46.70 3.78
C ALA A 147 0.22 -47.38 4.84
N THR A 148 0.82 -47.73 5.98
CA THR A 148 0.11 -48.30 7.14
C THR A 148 -0.52 -47.24 8.04
N VAL A 149 -0.15 -45.97 7.83
CA VAL A 149 -0.66 -44.82 8.56
C VAL A 149 -1.88 -44.27 7.79
N PRO A 150 -3.00 -43.96 8.47
CA PRO A 150 -4.16 -43.36 7.81
C PRO A 150 -3.82 -41.98 7.23
N ALA A 151 -4.43 -41.65 6.09
CA ALA A 151 -4.37 -40.29 5.56
C ALA A 151 -4.99 -39.31 6.57
N PRO A 152 -4.38 -38.14 6.78
CA PRO A 152 -5.00 -37.10 7.59
C PRO A 152 -6.33 -36.68 6.95
N PRO A 153 -7.33 -36.26 7.76
CA PRO A 153 -8.57 -35.73 7.22
C PRO A 153 -8.28 -34.51 6.33
N PRO A 154 -9.09 -34.25 5.29
CA PRO A 154 -8.96 -33.04 4.50
C PRO A 154 -9.00 -31.82 5.41
N VAL A 155 -8.08 -30.87 5.18
CA VAL A 155 -8.12 -29.60 5.89
C VAL A 155 -9.39 -28.86 5.47
N GLU A 156 -10.30 -28.60 6.41
CA GLU A 156 -11.48 -27.78 6.14
C GLU A 156 -11.05 -26.42 5.58
N ALA A 157 -11.73 -25.99 4.51
CA ALA A 157 -11.63 -24.62 4.05
C ALA A 157 -12.00 -23.70 5.23
N PRO A 158 -11.26 -22.60 5.45
CA PRO A 158 -11.66 -21.67 6.50
C PRO A 158 -13.11 -21.23 6.27
N PRO A 159 -13.88 -20.96 7.34
CA PRO A 159 -14.99 -20.03 7.18
C PRO A 159 -14.42 -18.76 6.54
N SER A 160 -15.08 -18.25 5.50
CA SER A 160 -14.76 -16.92 4.96
C SER A 160 -14.57 -15.99 6.14
N ALA A 161 -13.37 -15.42 6.30
CA ALA A 161 -13.14 -14.47 7.37
C ALA A 161 -14.17 -13.35 7.19
N GLY A 162 -15.19 -13.33 8.05
CA GLY A 162 -15.97 -12.12 8.26
C GLY A 162 -14.99 -11.14 8.85
N GLY A 163 -14.31 -10.38 7.99
CA GLY A 163 -13.26 -9.47 8.40
C GLY A 163 -13.87 -8.47 9.37
N SER A 164 -13.53 -8.58 10.65
CA SER A 164 -13.74 -7.47 11.55
C SER A 164 -12.92 -6.30 11.03
N THR A 165 -13.50 -5.11 11.08
CA THR A 165 -12.81 -3.89 10.68
C THR A 165 -12.52 -3.04 11.89
N VAL A 166 -11.39 -2.34 11.88
CA VAL A 166 -11.02 -1.34 12.90
C VAL A 166 -10.88 0.04 12.27
N THR A 167 -11.23 1.07 13.04
CA THR A 167 -10.96 2.46 12.67
C THR A 167 -9.54 2.82 13.07
N ALA A 168 -8.81 3.46 12.16
CA ALA A 168 -7.46 3.95 12.36
C ALA A 168 -7.32 5.38 11.84
N THR A 169 -6.23 6.05 12.24
CA THR A 169 -5.89 7.41 11.79
C THR A 169 -4.46 7.47 11.28
N ALA A 170 -4.22 8.30 10.27
CA ALA A 170 -2.89 8.57 9.73
C ALA A 170 -2.72 10.05 9.37
N SER A 171 -1.51 10.58 9.52
CA SER A 171 -1.12 11.91 9.03
C SER A 171 -0.08 11.73 7.94
N ILE A 172 -0.43 12.09 6.69
CA ILE A 172 0.39 11.83 5.51
C ILE A 172 0.77 13.16 4.85
N GLY A 173 2.06 13.49 4.89
CA GLY A 173 2.62 14.62 4.14
C GLY A 173 2.99 14.22 2.70
N PRO A 174 3.13 15.18 1.77
CA PRO A 174 3.54 14.90 0.41
C PRO A 174 5.02 14.45 0.37
N GLN A 175 5.35 13.55 -0.55
CA GLN A 175 6.73 13.13 -0.83
C GLN A 175 7.43 14.07 -1.81
N SER A 176 6.65 14.78 -2.63
CA SER A 176 7.15 15.78 -3.57
C SER A 176 6.18 16.94 -3.67
N SER A 177 6.71 18.15 -3.85
CA SER A 177 5.89 19.33 -4.08
C SER A 177 6.65 20.40 -4.86
N GLY A 178 5.91 21.39 -5.34
CA GLY A 178 6.45 22.58 -5.98
C GLY A 178 5.45 23.20 -6.94
N THR A 179 5.90 24.16 -7.74
CA THR A 179 5.00 24.99 -8.56
C THR A 179 5.42 25.02 -10.02
N TYR A 180 4.50 24.68 -10.92
CA TYR A 180 4.69 24.85 -12.35
C TYR A 180 4.22 26.23 -12.78
N ARG A 181 5.11 26.98 -13.42
CA ARG A 181 4.79 28.28 -14.00
C ARG A 181 4.42 28.09 -15.47
N VAL A 182 3.13 28.15 -15.77
CA VAL A 182 2.58 27.85 -17.10
C VAL A 182 3.21 28.74 -18.17
N SER A 183 3.36 30.03 -17.90
CA SER A 183 3.95 30.98 -18.85
C SER A 183 5.42 30.74 -19.18
N ALA A 184 6.16 30.03 -18.31
CA ALA A 184 7.57 29.74 -18.49
C ALA A 184 7.85 28.27 -18.88
N GLY A 185 6.82 27.42 -18.81
CA GLY A 185 6.94 25.99 -19.08
C GLY A 185 7.86 25.24 -18.12
N ARG A 186 8.10 25.75 -16.91
CA ARG A 186 9.11 25.27 -15.97
C ARG A 186 8.61 25.21 -14.53
N TRP A 187 9.22 24.30 -13.78
CA TRP A 187 9.02 24.16 -12.34
C TRP A 187 9.89 25.14 -11.55
N ASP A 188 9.37 25.57 -10.40
CA ASP A 188 10.08 26.28 -9.33
C ASP A 188 10.89 27.48 -9.80
N GLN A 189 10.25 28.35 -10.58
CA GLN A 189 10.80 29.63 -11.01
C GLN A 189 10.03 30.83 -10.44
N TRP A 190 9.27 30.61 -9.36
CA TRP A 190 8.46 31.64 -8.74
C TRP A 190 8.72 31.72 -7.24
N ASN A 191 9.19 32.89 -6.78
CA ASN A 191 9.43 33.21 -5.37
C ASN A 191 10.25 32.17 -4.56
N THR A 192 11.17 31.46 -5.23
CA THR A 192 11.95 30.38 -4.62
C THR A 192 12.84 30.82 -3.46
N ASP A 193 13.20 32.11 -3.39
CA ASP A 193 14.12 32.62 -2.36
C ASP A 193 13.43 33.54 -1.33
N ARG A 194 12.09 33.71 -1.42
CA ARG A 194 11.41 34.81 -0.71
C ARG A 194 10.40 34.38 0.35
N TYR A 195 9.64 33.31 0.13
CA TYR A 195 8.44 33.03 0.95
C TYR A 195 8.24 31.57 1.38
N GLY A 196 9.21 30.67 1.12
CA GLY A 196 9.16 29.27 1.59
C GLY A 196 9.92 28.23 0.75
N GLY A 197 10.43 28.60 -0.44
CA GLY A 197 11.38 27.78 -1.19
C GLY A 197 10.86 27.25 -2.53
N ALA A 198 11.72 26.53 -3.26
CA ALA A 198 11.33 25.83 -4.49
C ALA A 198 10.19 24.82 -4.30
N SER A 199 9.97 24.30 -3.09
CA SER A 199 8.91 23.31 -2.86
C SER A 199 7.53 23.90 -2.53
N ASP A 200 7.42 25.23 -2.42
CA ASP A 200 6.13 25.87 -2.18
C ASP A 200 5.13 25.65 -3.32
N ILE A 201 3.86 25.66 -2.94
CA ILE A 201 2.71 25.36 -3.79
C ILE A 201 1.95 26.66 -4.01
N TYR A 202 2.09 27.24 -5.20
CA TYR A 202 1.38 28.45 -5.60
C TYR A 202 0.28 28.14 -6.62
N GLN A 203 -0.80 28.92 -6.56
CA GLN A 203 -1.89 28.90 -7.54
C GLN A 203 -2.20 30.31 -8.03
N GLY A 204 -3.09 30.41 -9.03
CA GLY A 204 -3.58 31.67 -9.57
C GLY A 204 -2.53 32.45 -10.35
N SER A 205 -2.75 33.75 -10.50
CA SER A 205 -1.82 34.65 -11.18
C SER A 205 -1.80 36.03 -10.52
N ALA A 206 -0.62 36.57 -10.27
CA ALA A 206 -0.42 37.94 -9.80
C ALA A 206 1.02 38.40 -10.04
N TYR A 207 1.26 39.72 -10.02
CA TYR A 207 2.61 40.30 -10.02
C TYR A 207 3.51 39.82 -11.18
N GLY A 208 2.93 39.49 -12.34
CA GLY A 208 3.69 38.99 -13.49
C GLY A 208 4.06 37.50 -13.43
N SER A 209 3.52 36.74 -12.47
CA SER A 209 3.75 35.30 -12.36
C SER A 209 3.26 34.52 -13.58
N GLY A 210 2.25 35.02 -14.28
CA GLY A 210 1.42 34.17 -15.15
C GLY A 210 0.64 33.15 -14.33
N GLN A 211 -0.05 32.22 -14.99
CA GLN A 211 -0.77 31.16 -14.28
C GLN A 211 0.23 30.22 -13.58
N LEU A 212 -0.03 29.95 -12.29
CA LEU A 212 0.71 29.01 -11.47
C LEU A 212 -0.15 27.78 -11.18
N ARG A 213 0.48 26.60 -11.16
CA ARG A 213 -0.12 25.36 -10.69
C ARG A 213 0.79 24.68 -9.70
N GLY A 214 0.36 24.66 -8.45
CA GLY A 214 1.05 23.99 -7.38
C GLY A 214 0.75 22.50 -7.41
N PHE A 215 1.69 21.68 -6.95
CA PHE A 215 1.56 20.23 -6.92
C PHE A 215 2.02 19.67 -5.58
N ALA A 216 1.29 18.67 -5.08
CA ALA A 216 1.66 17.84 -3.93
C ALA A 216 1.45 16.36 -4.30
N GLY A 217 2.52 15.60 -4.43
CA GLY A 217 2.49 14.16 -4.72
C GLY A 217 2.64 13.34 -3.44
N TYR A 218 1.68 12.45 -3.19
CA TYR A 218 1.67 11.52 -2.05
C TYR A 218 2.06 10.09 -2.47
N GLY A 219 2.39 9.89 -3.75
CA GLY A 219 2.67 8.57 -4.30
C GLY A 219 1.53 7.59 -4.00
N ASP A 220 1.90 6.43 -3.46
CA ASP A 220 0.96 5.39 -3.05
C ASP A 220 0.68 5.38 -1.54
N GLN A 221 1.18 6.36 -0.77
CA GLN A 221 1.09 6.34 0.70
C GLN A 221 -0.34 6.14 1.22
N ILE A 222 -1.32 6.77 0.58
CA ILE A 222 -2.72 6.74 1.01
C ILE A 222 -3.41 5.43 0.60
N ALA A 223 -3.15 4.94 -0.62
CA ALA A 223 -3.65 3.65 -1.07
C ALA A 223 -3.05 2.50 -0.24
N ASN A 224 -1.79 2.65 0.18
CA ASN A 224 -1.06 1.68 1.00
C ASN A 224 -1.56 1.61 2.46
N LEU A 225 -2.49 2.46 2.88
CA LEU A 225 -3.18 2.31 4.17
C LEU A 225 -4.00 1.00 4.22
N GLY A 226 -4.27 0.36 3.08
CA GLY A 226 -5.09 -0.86 3.03
C GLY A 226 -6.52 -0.62 3.49
N ALA A 227 -7.01 0.62 3.31
CA ALA A 227 -8.30 1.04 3.79
C ALA A 227 -9.44 0.38 2.99
N VAL A 228 -10.38 -0.22 3.71
CA VAL A 228 -11.68 -0.64 3.17
C VAL A 228 -12.52 0.61 2.85
N SER A 229 -12.46 1.63 3.70
CA SER A 229 -13.03 2.96 3.46
C SER A 229 -12.15 4.05 4.05
N ILE A 230 -12.11 5.21 3.39
CA ILE A 230 -11.58 6.44 3.99
C ILE A 230 -12.78 7.26 4.45
N ASP A 231 -13.01 7.28 5.75
CA ASP A 231 -14.20 7.89 6.36
C ASP A 231 -14.07 9.42 6.38
N GLU A 232 -12.85 9.93 6.54
CA GLU A 232 -12.52 11.34 6.54
C GLU A 232 -11.09 11.56 6.04
N ALA A 233 -10.87 12.64 5.28
CA ALA A 233 -9.55 13.12 4.93
C ALA A 233 -9.57 14.66 4.94
N ILE A 234 -8.79 15.24 5.85
CA ILE A 234 -8.66 16.69 6.01
C ILE A 234 -7.26 17.11 5.61
N LEU A 235 -7.17 17.91 4.53
CA LEU A 235 -5.95 18.56 4.13
C LEU A 235 -5.71 19.78 5.00
N THR A 236 -4.57 19.83 5.68
CA THR A 236 -4.07 21.02 6.37
C THR A 236 -3.08 21.73 5.47
N ALA A 237 -3.30 23.01 5.20
CA ALA A 237 -2.39 23.85 4.40
C ALA A 237 -1.99 25.10 5.18
N ARG A 238 -0.71 25.47 5.11
CA ARG A 238 -0.19 26.71 5.69
C ARG A 238 0.03 27.73 4.60
N LYS A 239 -0.60 28.88 4.73
CA LYS A 239 -0.41 30.01 3.83
C LYS A 239 0.97 30.62 4.09
N THR A 240 1.74 30.89 3.04
CA THR A 240 3.01 31.61 3.16
C THR A 240 2.79 32.99 3.76
N ALA A 241 3.81 33.57 4.41
CA ALA A 241 3.73 34.88 5.06
C ALA A 241 3.71 36.07 4.07
N ASP A 242 3.27 35.86 2.82
CA ASP A 242 2.95 36.98 1.93
C ASP A 242 1.70 37.71 2.45
N GLY A 243 1.65 39.04 2.36
CA GLY A 243 0.70 39.86 3.12
C GLY A 243 -0.78 39.71 2.75
N ASN A 244 -1.14 38.80 1.84
CA ASN A 244 -2.51 38.62 1.36
C ASN A 244 -3.11 37.29 1.82
N SER A 245 -4.39 37.32 2.18
CA SER A 245 -5.16 36.09 2.37
C SER A 245 -5.51 35.45 1.03
N ALA A 246 -5.64 34.12 1.01
CA ALA A 246 -6.01 33.39 -0.20
C ALA A 246 -6.88 32.17 0.09
N VAL A 247 -7.84 31.91 -0.80
CA VAL A 247 -8.54 30.63 -0.90
C VAL A 247 -7.65 29.63 -1.63
N LEU A 248 -7.37 28.48 -1.01
CA LEU A 248 -6.73 27.34 -1.66
C LEU A 248 -7.81 26.49 -2.33
N THR A 249 -7.65 26.21 -3.63
CA THR A 249 -8.47 25.23 -4.35
C THR A 249 -7.58 24.12 -4.85
N VAL A 250 -7.87 22.89 -4.44
CA VAL A 250 -7.13 21.70 -4.87
C VAL A 250 -8.02 20.75 -5.66
N GLN A 251 -7.42 20.02 -6.58
CA GLN A 251 -8.06 18.99 -7.37
C GLN A 251 -7.15 17.75 -7.42
N GLY A 252 -7.75 16.56 -7.44
CA GLY A 252 -6.99 15.31 -7.54
C GLY A 252 -6.19 15.18 -8.83
N THR A 253 -5.14 14.37 -8.79
CA THR A 253 -4.39 13.95 -9.98
C THR A 253 -3.87 12.53 -9.83
N ALA A 254 -3.74 11.82 -10.96
CA ALA A 254 -3.13 10.49 -11.01
C ALA A 254 -1.59 10.53 -10.85
N ALA A 255 -0.98 11.72 -10.95
CA ALA A 255 0.45 11.90 -10.74
C ALA A 255 0.80 11.74 -9.24
N GLY A 256 1.57 10.70 -8.91
CA GLY A 256 2.08 10.47 -7.56
C GLY A 256 3.40 11.17 -7.25
N SER A 257 4.12 11.56 -8.29
CA SER A 257 5.34 12.36 -8.26
C SER A 257 5.22 13.51 -9.24
N ARG A 258 6.13 14.49 -9.12
CA ARG A 258 6.17 15.66 -10.00
C ARG A 258 6.19 15.22 -11.48
N PRO A 259 5.21 15.64 -12.31
CA PRO A 259 5.22 15.33 -13.73
C PRO A 259 6.28 16.15 -14.47
N GLY A 260 6.70 15.67 -15.65
CA GLY A 260 7.69 16.35 -16.50
C GLY A 260 7.22 17.69 -17.09
N GLY A 261 5.91 17.98 -17.03
CA GLY A 261 5.30 19.22 -17.52
C GLY A 261 4.23 19.75 -16.57
N GLU A 262 3.32 20.56 -17.09
CA GLU A 262 2.20 21.11 -16.32
C GLU A 262 1.44 19.99 -15.58
N PRO A 263 1.22 20.11 -14.26
CA PRO A 263 0.47 19.12 -13.53
C PRO A 263 -1.00 19.17 -13.98
N GLY A 264 -1.43 18.11 -14.66
CA GLY A 264 -2.82 17.92 -15.05
C GLY A 264 -3.66 17.57 -13.83
N ALA A 265 -4.70 18.36 -13.57
CA ALA A 265 -5.77 17.96 -12.67
C ALA A 265 -6.67 16.98 -13.44
N GLY A 266 -6.82 15.76 -12.94
CA GLY A 266 -7.54 14.69 -13.64
C GLY A 266 -9.06 14.92 -13.63
N PRO A 267 -9.89 13.91 -13.96
CA PRO A 267 -11.35 13.99 -13.89
C PRO A 267 -11.87 13.96 -12.44
N PHE A 268 -11.14 14.56 -11.50
CA PHE A 268 -11.44 14.56 -10.08
C PHE A 268 -12.12 15.86 -9.68
N GLU A 269 -12.94 15.82 -8.65
CA GLU A 269 -13.59 17.02 -8.11
C GLU A 269 -12.56 17.97 -7.48
N SER A 270 -12.82 19.27 -7.62
CA SER A 270 -12.07 20.30 -6.90
C SER A 270 -12.73 20.63 -5.57
N VAL A 271 -11.94 20.83 -4.53
CA VAL A 271 -12.38 21.29 -3.21
C VAL A 271 -11.60 22.53 -2.81
N SER A 272 -12.24 23.44 -2.07
CA SER A 272 -11.62 24.72 -1.67
C SER A 272 -11.69 24.94 -0.17
N SER A 273 -10.73 25.69 0.35
CA SER A 273 -10.77 26.22 1.71
C SER A 273 -11.67 27.46 1.81
N GLY A 274 -11.91 27.93 3.03
CA GLY A 274 -12.19 29.36 3.25
C GLY A 274 -10.94 30.22 2.97
N SER A 275 -11.06 31.54 3.12
CA SER A 275 -9.88 32.41 3.00
C SER A 275 -8.89 32.13 4.13
N ILE A 276 -7.63 31.85 3.79
CA ILE A 276 -6.55 31.58 4.75
C ILE A 276 -5.70 32.85 4.87
N GLY A 277 -5.61 33.42 6.07
CA GLY A 277 -4.81 34.60 6.34
C GLY A 277 -3.31 34.37 6.17
N SER A 278 -2.55 35.45 5.99
CA SER A 278 -1.08 35.42 5.88
C SER A 278 -0.45 34.67 7.07
N GLY A 279 0.44 33.72 6.80
CA GLY A 279 1.04 32.85 7.83
C GLY A 279 0.06 31.91 8.54
N GLY A 280 -1.22 31.94 8.17
CA GLY A 280 -2.28 31.17 8.79
C GLY A 280 -2.33 29.71 8.33
N THR A 281 -3.08 28.91 9.06
CA THR A 281 -3.40 27.52 8.69
C THR A 281 -4.86 27.43 8.28
N GLY A 282 -5.12 26.76 7.16
CA GLY A 282 -6.46 26.41 6.70
C GLY A 282 -6.61 24.91 6.55
N GLN A 283 -7.87 24.48 6.50
CA GLN A 283 -8.24 23.08 6.34
C GLN A 283 -9.22 22.92 5.18
N ILE A 284 -9.12 21.80 4.48
CA ILE A 284 -10.03 21.39 3.41
C ILE A 284 -10.44 19.95 3.66
N ALA A 285 -11.73 19.70 3.87
CA ALA A 285 -12.27 18.35 3.85
C ALA A 285 -12.35 17.86 2.40
N LEU A 286 -11.74 16.70 2.11
CA LEU A 286 -11.82 16.11 0.78
C LEU A 286 -13.21 15.50 0.54
N SER A 287 -13.71 15.63 -0.69
CA SER A 287 -15.00 15.05 -1.08
C SER A 287 -14.96 13.52 -0.99
N ALA A 288 -16.14 12.88 -0.93
CA ALA A 288 -16.23 11.42 -0.93
C ALA A 288 -15.58 10.79 -2.17
N GLY A 289 -15.78 11.40 -3.35
CA GLY A 289 -15.17 10.93 -4.59
C GLY A 289 -13.64 11.03 -4.57
N LEU A 290 -13.09 12.11 -4.02
CA LEU A 290 -11.64 12.29 -3.93
C LEU A 290 -11.01 11.35 -2.88
N ARG A 291 -11.70 11.10 -1.76
CA ARG A 291 -11.30 10.09 -0.76
C ARG A 291 -11.24 8.69 -1.39
N GLU A 292 -12.26 8.31 -2.15
CA GLU A 292 -12.30 7.03 -2.84
C GLU A 292 -11.22 6.92 -3.93
N ALA A 293 -10.97 8.00 -4.66
CA ALA A 293 -9.89 8.05 -5.64
C ALA A 293 -8.51 7.84 -4.98
N PHE A 294 -8.26 8.42 -3.81
CA PHE A 294 -7.02 8.18 -3.07
C PHE A 294 -6.94 6.75 -2.50
N ARG A 295 -8.06 6.23 -1.97
CA ARG A 295 -8.14 4.86 -1.44
C ARG A 295 -7.78 3.81 -2.49
N THR A 296 -8.30 3.98 -3.71
CA THR A 296 -8.09 3.06 -4.83
C THR A 296 -6.79 3.32 -5.59
N GLY A 297 -6.08 4.41 -5.29
CA GLY A 297 -4.87 4.84 -6.00
C GLY A 297 -5.13 5.49 -7.37
N ALA A 298 -6.38 5.80 -7.71
CA ALA A 298 -6.71 6.59 -8.90
C ALA A 298 -6.20 8.03 -8.78
N ALA A 299 -6.28 8.62 -7.59
CA ALA A 299 -5.60 9.85 -7.23
C ALA A 299 -4.36 9.51 -6.39
N ARG A 300 -3.23 10.12 -6.74
CA ARG A 300 -1.91 9.93 -6.09
C ARG A 300 -1.27 11.27 -5.70
N GLY A 301 -1.92 12.38 -6.06
CA GLY A 301 -1.50 13.74 -5.76
C GLY A 301 -2.65 14.73 -5.77
N LEU A 302 -2.34 15.97 -5.40
CA LEU A 302 -3.20 17.14 -5.48
C LEU A 302 -2.53 18.21 -6.34
N VAL A 303 -3.33 18.92 -7.13
CA VAL A 303 -2.93 20.11 -7.88
C VAL A 303 -3.68 21.30 -7.32
N ALA A 304 -2.97 22.39 -7.00
CA ALA A 304 -3.58 23.66 -6.65
C ALA A 304 -3.98 24.39 -7.94
N VAL A 305 -5.28 24.60 -8.12
CA VAL A 305 -5.91 25.06 -9.38
C VAL A 305 -6.73 26.33 -9.23
N GLY A 306 -6.75 26.94 -8.04
CA GLY A 306 -7.56 28.12 -7.80
C GLY A 306 -7.09 29.33 -8.63
N SER A 307 -8.05 30.21 -8.96
CA SER A 307 -7.82 31.42 -9.73
C SER A 307 -7.20 32.55 -8.90
N GLN A 308 -7.51 32.59 -7.60
CA GLN A 308 -6.92 33.56 -6.68
C GLN A 308 -5.44 33.23 -6.44
N TYR A 309 -4.58 34.25 -6.60
CA TYR A 309 -3.17 34.11 -6.29
C TYR A 309 -2.95 33.82 -4.80
N GLY A 310 -2.17 32.78 -4.51
CA GLY A 310 -1.77 32.43 -3.15
C GLY A 310 -0.65 31.41 -3.15
N GLY A 311 0.31 31.59 -2.24
CA GLY A 311 1.36 30.62 -1.93
C GLY A 311 1.08 29.86 -0.64
N PHE A 312 1.33 28.56 -0.66
CA PHE A 312 1.16 27.66 0.47
C PHE A 312 2.41 26.78 0.62
N GLY A 313 2.75 26.44 1.86
CA GLY A 313 3.94 25.63 2.13
C GLY A 313 3.82 24.23 1.52
N GLY A 314 4.90 23.73 0.92
CA GLY A 314 5.01 22.34 0.46
C GLY A 314 5.89 21.50 1.39
N THR A 315 6.71 20.63 0.82
CA THR A 315 7.58 19.68 1.54
C THR A 315 8.60 20.34 2.46
N SER A 316 9.01 21.58 2.18
CA SER A 316 9.92 22.38 3.04
C SER A 316 9.21 23.00 4.25
N THR A 317 7.88 22.98 4.30
CA THR A 317 7.09 23.59 5.38
C THR A 317 6.41 22.50 6.20
N PRO A 318 6.94 22.15 7.39
CA PRO A 318 6.35 21.12 8.25
C PRO A 318 4.86 21.37 8.50
N GLY A 319 4.04 20.34 8.46
CA GLY A 319 2.61 20.43 8.73
C GLY A 319 1.76 21.12 7.66
N SER A 320 2.34 21.53 6.53
CA SER A 320 1.60 22.02 5.37
C SER A 320 1.39 20.91 4.33
N PHE A 321 0.26 20.96 3.64
CA PHE A 321 -0.21 19.93 2.71
C PHE A 321 -0.29 18.51 3.31
N VAL A 322 -0.48 18.41 4.63
CA VAL A 322 -0.64 17.13 5.33
C VAL A 322 -2.11 16.70 5.29
N LEU A 323 -2.36 15.45 4.88
CA LEU A 323 -3.66 14.82 4.96
C LEU A 323 -3.80 14.07 6.28
N ASN A 324 -4.74 14.50 7.11
CA ASN A 324 -5.16 13.77 8.30
C ASN A 324 -6.34 12.88 7.91
N ILE A 325 -6.12 11.58 7.93
CA ILE A 325 -7.01 10.57 7.38
C ILE A 325 -7.55 9.71 8.52
N ARG A 326 -8.86 9.60 8.63
CA ARG A 326 -9.55 8.59 9.43
C ARG A 326 -10.11 7.54 8.47
N TYR A 327 -9.74 6.29 8.67
CA TYR A 327 -10.06 5.21 7.75
C TYR A 327 -10.40 3.93 8.48
N THR A 328 -11.18 3.08 7.81
CA THR A 328 -11.51 1.75 8.27
C THR A 328 -10.67 0.75 7.50
N ARG A 329 -10.01 -0.17 8.21
CA ARG A 329 -9.18 -1.24 7.64
C ARG A 329 -9.58 -2.58 8.25
N PRO A 330 -9.20 -3.72 7.65
CA PRO A 330 -9.35 -5.01 8.31
C PRO A 330 -8.55 -5.01 9.63
N ALA A 331 -9.07 -5.69 10.65
CA ALA A 331 -8.46 -5.80 11.97
C ALA A 331 -7.12 -6.54 11.95
#